data_AF-A0A6V7Y855-F1
#
_entry.id   AF-A0A6V7Y855-F1
#
_cell.length_a   1.000
_cell.length_b   1.000
_cell.length_c   1.000
_cell.angle_alpha   90.00
_cell.angle_beta   90.00
_cell.angle_gamma   90.00
#
_symmetry.space_group_name_H-M   'P 1'
#
loop_
_entity.id
_entity.type
_entity.pdbx_description
1 polymer ?
#
loop_
_entity_poly.entity_id
_entity_poly.type
_entity_poly.pdbx_seq_one_letter_code
_entity_poly.pdbx_strand_id
1 'polypeptide(L)'
;MFEKHFLEATENFYKSLTSEAFAYLDCCPYMEAVIKTLDEERILAQRFLHHSTLPKIENLCYKVLVNEQLEKISLMCKDVVQGELLKDLKNMYILFKPLNNALPILLKEFENYIKKLGMEFNVSPTVDPAQFVGNITDLHTKFTQMVIEIFSGDGEFTISLDRAIQSIVNYREDPKQPPKISEKLNRYIDILMKTRKGRTEAEIEAQLSKSILIFRYIDDKDLFQKYYSKMLCTRLIASLSFSMDLEESMINKMKDACGYEFTSKLSRMFTDVNVSQGLTKRFLEEMVKNNKKLEVSISVMVLQAGAWPLTAAQ
;
A
#
# COMPACT_ATOMS: atom_id res chain seq x y z
N MET A 1 -40.86 -35.42 10.64
CA MET A 1 -42.00 -34.55 11.00
C MET A 1 -41.57 -33.43 11.98
N PHE A 2 -40.74 -33.72 12.98
CA PHE A 2 -40.22 -32.73 13.94
C PHE A 2 -39.41 -31.58 13.30
N GLU A 3 -38.40 -31.89 12.47
CA GLU A 3 -37.45 -30.89 11.93
C GLU A 3 -38.15 -29.72 11.21
N LYS A 4 -39.17 -30.00 10.39
CA LYS A 4 -39.89 -28.96 9.64
C LYS A 4 -40.62 -27.98 10.58
N HIS A 5 -41.39 -28.50 11.53
CA HIS A 5 -42.12 -27.66 12.49
C HIS A 5 -41.18 -26.90 13.42
N PHE A 6 -40.06 -27.52 13.80
CA PHE A 6 -39.02 -26.87 14.58
C PHE A 6 -38.43 -25.67 13.84
N LEU A 7 -38.00 -25.84 12.58
CA LEU A 7 -37.46 -24.74 11.79
C LEU A 7 -38.49 -23.62 11.56
N GLU A 8 -39.75 -23.94 11.30
CA GLU A 8 -40.82 -22.95 11.15
C GLU A 8 -41.06 -22.16 12.45
N ALA A 9 -41.06 -22.84 13.61
CA ALA A 9 -41.19 -22.18 14.90
C ALA A 9 -39.99 -21.27 15.20
N THR A 10 -38.76 -21.73 14.92
CA THR A 10 -37.54 -20.95 15.08
C THR A 10 -37.53 -19.71 14.18
N GLU A 11 -37.97 -19.83 12.91
CA GLU A 11 -38.07 -18.69 11.99
C GLU A 11 -38.99 -17.61 12.54
N ASN A 12 -40.19 -18.02 13.00
CA ASN A 12 -41.17 -17.10 13.57
C ASN A 12 -40.66 -16.43 14.87
N PHE A 13 -39.96 -17.19 15.71
CA PHE A 13 -39.35 -16.66 16.93
C PHE A 13 -38.33 -15.56 16.62
N TYR A 14 -37.38 -15.81 15.70
CA TYR A 14 -36.37 -14.80 15.38
C TYR A 14 -36.94 -13.61 14.60
N LYS A 15 -37.98 -13.82 13.78
CA LYS A 15 -38.71 -12.70 13.16
C LYS A 15 -39.34 -11.80 14.22
N SER A 16 -40.05 -12.39 15.19
CA SER A 16 -40.61 -11.65 16.34
C SER A 16 -39.53 -10.92 17.13
N LEU A 17 -38.40 -11.58 17.39
CA LEU A 17 -37.26 -11.00 18.10
C LEU A 17 -36.72 -9.76 17.37
N THR A 18 -36.58 -9.83 16.04
CA THR A 18 -36.13 -8.70 15.22
C THR A 18 -37.13 -7.54 15.20
N SER A 19 -38.43 -7.84 15.14
CA SER A 19 -39.49 -6.83 15.07
C SER A 19 -39.89 -6.22 16.42
N GLU A 20 -39.48 -6.81 17.54
CA GLU A 20 -39.85 -6.36 18.88
C GLU A 20 -38.61 -5.96 19.68
N ALA A 21 -37.84 -6.95 20.16
CA ALA A 21 -36.73 -6.71 21.07
C ALA A 21 -35.58 -5.93 20.41
N PHE A 22 -35.31 -6.20 19.13
CA PHE A 22 -34.24 -5.57 18.39
C PHE A 22 -34.70 -4.36 17.57
N ALA A 23 -36.01 -4.08 17.52
CA ALA A 23 -36.55 -2.99 16.70
C ALA A 23 -35.99 -1.63 17.13
N TYR A 24 -35.85 -1.42 18.44
CA TYR A 24 -35.37 -0.18 19.06
C TYR A 24 -33.85 -0.12 19.23
N LEU A 25 -33.12 -1.18 18.87
CA LEU A 25 -31.66 -1.16 18.93
C LEU A 25 -31.10 -0.36 17.76
N ASP A 26 -30.14 0.49 18.09
CA ASP A 26 -29.20 1.07 17.13
C ASP A 26 -28.35 -0.04 16.49
N CYS A 27 -27.78 0.24 15.31
CA CYS A 27 -27.10 -0.78 14.52
C CYS A 27 -25.93 -1.46 15.24
N CYS A 28 -25.12 -0.73 16.02
CA CYS A 28 -23.98 -1.31 16.73
C CYS A 28 -24.41 -2.31 17.82
N PRO A 29 -25.29 -1.94 18.79
CA PRO A 29 -25.89 -2.90 19.73
C PRO A 29 -26.62 -4.05 19.05
N TYR A 30 -27.29 -3.80 17.91
CA TYR A 30 -27.95 -4.82 17.12
C TYR A 30 -26.97 -5.88 16.61
N MET A 31 -25.84 -5.48 16.01
CA MET A 31 -24.84 -6.43 15.51
C MET A 31 -24.24 -7.27 16.65
N GLU A 32 -23.97 -6.67 17.82
CA GLU A 32 -23.49 -7.41 18.99
C GLU A 32 -24.51 -8.44 19.47
N ALA A 33 -25.78 -8.04 19.57
CA ALA A 33 -26.85 -8.94 19.97
C ALA A 33 -27.03 -10.10 18.98
N VAL A 34 -27.01 -9.81 17.67
CA VAL A 34 -27.11 -10.84 16.62
C VAL A 34 -25.95 -11.83 16.67
N ILE A 35 -24.69 -11.36 16.80
CA ILE A 35 -23.53 -12.25 16.90
C ILE A 35 -23.66 -13.16 18.12
N LYS A 36 -24.04 -12.60 19.27
CA LYS A 36 -24.26 -13.37 20.49
C LYS A 36 -25.36 -14.42 20.31
N THR A 37 -26.50 -14.03 19.73
CA THR A 37 -27.63 -14.93 19.48
C THR A 37 -27.27 -16.05 18.51
N LEU A 38 -26.51 -15.76 17.45
CA LEU A 38 -26.04 -16.78 16.50
C LEU A 38 -25.09 -17.79 17.17
N ASP A 39 -24.20 -17.33 18.06
CA ASP A 39 -23.29 -18.21 18.80
C ASP A 39 -24.02 -19.09 19.82
N GLU A 40 -24.95 -18.50 20.58
CA GLU A 40 -25.79 -19.25 21.52
C GLU A 40 -26.63 -20.31 20.81
N GLU A 41 -27.26 -19.97 19.68
CA GLU A 41 -28.07 -20.91 18.91
C GLU A 41 -27.21 -22.03 18.31
N ARG A 42 -26.00 -21.71 17.84
CA ARG A 42 -25.04 -22.71 17.36
C ARG A 42 -24.67 -23.69 18.46
N ILE A 43 -24.36 -23.22 19.66
CA ILE A 43 -24.01 -24.07 20.82
C ILE A 43 -25.20 -24.96 21.21
N LEU A 44 -26.41 -24.41 21.25
CA LEU A 44 -27.63 -25.17 21.56
C LEU A 44 -27.92 -26.22 20.49
N ALA A 45 -27.84 -25.84 19.22
CA ALA A 45 -28.04 -26.73 18.10
C ALA A 45 -27.07 -27.91 18.16
N GLN A 46 -25.77 -27.66 18.38
CA GLN A 46 -24.75 -28.72 18.50
C GLN A 46 -25.01 -29.68 19.66
N ARG A 47 -25.61 -29.21 20.75
CA ARG A 47 -25.88 -30.01 21.94
C ARG A 47 -27.14 -30.87 21.81
N PHE A 48 -28.17 -30.38 21.14
CA PHE A 48 -29.51 -30.98 21.19
C PHE A 48 -30.04 -31.46 19.84
N LEU A 49 -29.46 -31.05 18.71
CA LEU A 49 -29.96 -31.38 17.37
C LEU A 49 -29.04 -32.37 16.65
N HIS A 50 -29.63 -33.10 15.71
CA HIS A 50 -28.90 -33.99 14.83
C HIS A 50 -28.00 -33.19 13.86
N HIS A 51 -26.83 -33.74 13.51
CA HIS A 51 -25.82 -33.07 12.68
C HIS A 51 -26.34 -32.58 11.32
N SER A 52 -27.38 -33.24 10.76
CA SER A 52 -28.03 -32.84 9.51
C SER A 52 -28.87 -31.57 9.61
N THR A 53 -29.27 -31.18 10.82
CA THR A 53 -30.13 -30.00 11.07
C THR A 53 -29.31 -28.76 11.40
N LEU A 54 -28.08 -28.91 11.91
CA LEU A 54 -27.17 -27.81 12.23
C LEU A 54 -27.01 -26.78 11.10
N PRO A 55 -26.61 -27.15 9.86
CA PRO A 55 -26.45 -26.16 8.79
C PRO A 55 -27.78 -25.52 8.38
N LYS A 56 -28.91 -26.20 8.59
CA LYS A 56 -30.24 -25.64 8.24
C LYS A 56 -30.64 -24.54 9.22
N ILE A 57 -30.41 -24.76 10.52
CA ILE A 57 -30.74 -23.75 11.53
C ILE A 57 -29.76 -22.58 11.49
N GLU A 58 -28.46 -22.82 11.32
CA GLU A 58 -27.48 -21.74 11.16
C GLU A 58 -27.84 -20.83 9.98
N ASN A 59 -28.15 -21.41 8.81
CA ASN A 59 -28.59 -20.64 7.64
C ASN A 59 -29.91 -19.91 7.86
N LEU A 60 -30.86 -20.51 8.58
CA LEU A 60 -32.14 -19.89 8.89
C LEU A 60 -31.98 -18.67 9.80
N CYS A 61 -31.26 -18.83 10.91
CA CYS A 61 -31.00 -17.74 11.86
C CYS A 61 -30.23 -16.62 11.17
N TYR A 62 -29.22 -16.97 10.37
CA TYR A 62 -28.45 -15.99 9.61
C TYR A 62 -29.29 -15.22 8.59
N LYS A 63 -30.18 -15.94 7.87
CA LYS A 63 -31.11 -15.32 6.92
C LYS A 63 -32.00 -14.28 7.61
N VAL A 64 -32.62 -14.63 8.72
CA VAL A 64 -33.58 -13.75 9.43
C VAL A 64 -32.87 -12.60 10.16
N LEU A 65 -31.80 -12.91 10.89
CA LEU A 65 -31.10 -11.95 11.76
C LEU A 65 -30.10 -11.05 11.02
N VAL A 66 -29.68 -11.41 9.80
CA VAL A 66 -28.67 -10.64 9.07
C VAL A 66 -29.17 -10.27 7.68
N ASN A 67 -29.51 -11.25 6.84
CA ASN A 67 -29.80 -11.00 5.44
C ASN A 67 -31.09 -10.17 5.24
N GLU A 68 -32.17 -10.50 5.96
CA GLU A 68 -33.42 -9.74 5.92
C GLU A 68 -33.29 -8.33 6.51
N GLN A 69 -32.26 -8.08 7.32
CA GLN A 69 -31.99 -6.79 7.97
C GLN A 69 -30.80 -6.04 7.34
N LEU A 70 -30.29 -6.54 6.21
CA LEU A 70 -29.05 -6.05 5.59
C LEU A 70 -29.11 -4.56 5.25
N GLU A 71 -30.25 -4.05 4.81
CA GLU A 71 -30.43 -2.63 4.48
C GLU A 71 -30.20 -1.75 5.71
N LYS A 72 -30.80 -2.09 6.86
CA LYS A 72 -30.61 -1.37 8.12
C LYS A 72 -29.15 -1.38 8.56
N ILE A 73 -28.47 -2.53 8.45
CA ILE A 73 -27.05 -2.65 8.82
C ILE A 73 -26.15 -1.85 7.86
N SER A 74 -26.46 -1.89 6.56
CA SER A 74 -25.66 -1.23 5.51
C SER A 74 -25.71 0.29 5.59
N LEU A 75 -26.81 0.89 6.07
CA LEU A 75 -26.94 2.35 6.24
C LEU A 75 -25.87 2.93 7.16
N MET A 76 -25.46 2.19 8.19
CA MET A 76 -24.46 2.61 9.17
C MET A 76 -23.02 2.26 8.78
N CYS A 77 -22.83 1.51 7.67
CA CYS A 77 -21.52 1.08 7.21
C CYS A 77 -20.56 2.25 7.03
N LYS A 78 -21.05 3.35 6.45
CA LYS A 78 -20.26 4.56 6.25
C LYS A 78 -19.79 5.16 7.57
N ASP A 79 -20.68 5.31 8.55
CA ASP A 79 -20.36 5.94 9.83
C ASP A 79 -19.43 5.08 10.67
N VAL A 80 -19.62 3.76 10.64
CA VAL A 80 -18.76 2.77 11.32
C VAL A 80 -17.34 2.79 10.74
N VAL A 81 -17.20 2.85 9.41
CA VAL A 81 -15.90 2.95 8.73
C VAL A 81 -15.24 4.32 8.99
N GLN A 82 -15.96 5.42 8.78
CA GLN A 82 -15.38 6.77 8.90
C GLN A 82 -15.08 7.18 10.34
N GLY A 83 -15.86 6.67 11.29
CA GLY A 83 -15.62 6.82 12.73
C GLY A 83 -14.56 5.88 13.27
N GLU A 84 -14.00 4.99 12.44
CA GLU A 84 -13.01 3.97 12.83
C GLU A 84 -13.43 3.17 14.07
N LEU A 85 -14.73 2.83 14.15
CA LEU A 85 -15.30 2.08 15.27
C LEU A 85 -14.85 0.61 15.20
N LEU A 86 -13.63 0.32 15.64
CA LEU A 86 -12.95 -0.97 15.40
C LEU A 86 -13.74 -2.21 15.83
N LYS A 87 -14.42 -2.14 16.98
CA LYS A 87 -15.28 -3.22 17.48
C LYS A 87 -16.45 -3.48 16.53
N ASP A 88 -17.11 -2.40 16.09
CA ASP A 88 -18.27 -2.47 15.20
C ASP A 88 -17.88 -2.86 13.78
N LEU A 89 -16.73 -2.39 13.29
CA LEU A 89 -16.11 -2.82 12.04
C LEU A 89 -15.86 -4.34 12.05
N LYS A 90 -15.34 -4.88 13.16
CA LYS A 90 -15.12 -6.32 13.32
C LYS A 90 -16.45 -7.09 13.31
N ASN A 91 -17.45 -6.60 14.03
CA ASN A 91 -18.78 -7.20 14.05
C ASN A 91 -19.42 -7.19 12.66
N MET A 92 -19.34 -6.06 11.96
CA MET A 92 -19.86 -5.92 10.59
C MET A 92 -19.15 -6.85 9.62
N TYR A 93 -17.82 -6.99 9.72
CA TYR A 93 -17.06 -7.95 8.92
C TYR A 93 -17.52 -9.39 9.16
N ILE A 94 -17.70 -9.81 10.42
CA ILE A 94 -18.19 -11.15 10.77
C ILE A 94 -19.57 -11.40 10.15
N LEU A 95 -20.47 -10.41 10.17
CA LEU A 95 -21.81 -10.49 9.61
C LEU A 95 -21.90 -10.30 8.09
N PHE A 96 -20.89 -9.71 7.45
CA PHE A 96 -20.93 -9.46 6.00
C PHE A 96 -20.12 -10.50 5.22
N LYS A 97 -19.07 -11.09 5.80
CA LYS A 97 -18.20 -12.04 5.11
C LYS A 97 -18.94 -13.25 4.52
N PRO A 98 -19.94 -13.85 5.20
CA PRO A 98 -20.74 -14.94 4.63
C PRO A 98 -21.70 -14.52 3.50
N LEU A 99 -21.92 -13.21 3.29
CA LEU A 99 -22.90 -12.68 2.34
C LEU A 99 -22.22 -12.05 1.13
N ASN A 100 -22.36 -12.70 -0.03
CA ASN A 100 -21.79 -12.23 -1.30
C ASN A 100 -22.27 -10.82 -1.71
N ASN A 101 -23.45 -10.40 -1.27
CA ASN A 101 -24.03 -9.09 -1.55
C ASN A 101 -23.69 -8.01 -0.50
N ALA A 102 -23.22 -8.39 0.69
CA ALA A 102 -22.96 -7.44 1.78
C ALA A 102 -21.50 -7.00 1.86
N LEU A 103 -20.55 -7.95 1.73
CA LEU A 103 -19.12 -7.65 1.80
C LEU A 103 -18.67 -6.55 0.82
N PRO A 104 -19.15 -6.50 -0.44
CA PRO A 104 -18.81 -5.43 -1.38
C PRO A 104 -19.20 -4.03 -0.90
N ILE A 105 -20.24 -3.90 -0.07
CA ILE A 105 -20.67 -2.62 0.50
C ILE A 105 -19.60 -2.11 1.48
N LEU A 106 -19.15 -2.98 2.39
CA LEU A 106 -18.10 -2.66 3.35
C LEU A 106 -16.75 -2.37 2.69
N LEU A 107 -16.37 -3.17 1.69
CA LEU A 107 -15.16 -2.94 0.88
C LEU A 107 -15.19 -1.56 0.21
N LYS A 108 -16.33 -1.19 -0.39
CA LYS A 108 -16.49 0.09 -1.06
C LYS A 108 -16.37 1.27 -0.09
N GLU A 109 -17.03 1.21 1.07
CA GLU A 109 -16.93 2.27 2.07
C GLU A 109 -15.51 2.36 2.67
N PHE A 110 -14.85 1.23 2.90
CA PHE A 110 -13.45 1.17 3.31
C PHE A 110 -12.52 1.83 2.28
N GLU A 111 -12.63 1.47 0.99
CA GLU A 111 -11.85 2.07 -0.10
C GLU A 111 -12.09 3.58 -0.19
N ASN A 112 -13.35 4.01 -0.14
CA ASN A 112 -13.74 5.41 -0.23
C ASN A 112 -13.18 6.23 0.93
N TYR A 113 -13.18 5.67 2.14
CA TYR A 113 -12.65 6.34 3.31
C TYR A 113 -11.13 6.56 3.20
N ILE A 114 -10.37 5.53 2.82
CA ILE A 114 -8.92 5.65 2.60
C ILE A 114 -8.62 6.68 1.52
N LYS A 115 -9.34 6.63 0.39
CA LYS A 115 -9.21 7.61 -0.69
C LYS A 115 -9.48 9.03 -0.19
N LYS A 116 -10.56 9.24 0.58
CA LYS A 116 -10.90 10.55 1.14
C LYS A 116 -9.75 11.10 1.99
N LEU A 117 -9.22 10.30 2.93
CA LEU A 117 -8.09 10.69 3.77
C LEU A 117 -6.83 11.00 2.95
N GLY A 118 -6.48 10.13 2.00
CA GLY A 118 -5.25 10.29 1.22
C GLY A 118 -5.30 11.44 0.21
N MET A 119 -6.48 11.78 -0.31
CA MET A 119 -6.65 12.91 -1.23
C MET A 119 -6.36 14.26 -0.56
N GLU A 120 -6.55 14.38 0.76
CA GLU A 120 -6.20 15.58 1.52
C GLU A 120 -4.70 15.90 1.40
N PHE A 121 -3.84 14.89 1.23
CA PHE A 121 -2.40 15.07 1.03
C PHE A 121 -2.05 15.67 -0.34
N ASN A 122 -2.94 15.56 -1.33
CA ASN A 122 -2.75 16.10 -2.68
C ASN A 122 -3.22 17.55 -2.82
N VAL A 123 -4.15 18.01 -1.98
CA VAL A 123 -4.80 19.34 -2.13
C VAL A 123 -3.95 20.48 -1.59
N SER A 124 -3.01 20.21 -0.66
CA SER A 124 -2.21 21.27 -0.06
C SER A 124 -1.03 21.68 -0.99
N PRO A 125 -0.98 22.94 -1.46
CA PRO A 125 0.04 23.42 -2.39
C PRO A 125 1.44 23.53 -1.77
N THR A 126 1.59 23.28 -0.47
CA THR A 126 2.83 23.44 0.30
C THR A 126 3.41 22.13 0.83
N VAL A 127 2.84 20.96 0.49
CA VAL A 127 3.36 19.69 1.02
C VAL A 127 4.73 19.40 0.41
N ASP A 128 5.75 19.47 1.26
CA ASP A 128 7.10 19.03 0.97
C ASP A 128 7.08 17.55 0.51
N PRO A 129 7.78 17.17 -0.57
CA PRO A 129 7.83 15.77 -1.01
C PRO A 129 8.13 14.76 0.09
N ALA A 130 8.93 15.12 1.11
CA ALA A 130 9.18 14.26 2.26
C ALA A 130 7.93 13.99 3.11
N GLN A 131 7.14 15.04 3.38
CA GLN A 131 5.89 14.92 4.12
C GLN A 131 4.87 14.09 3.34
N PHE A 132 4.80 14.29 2.02
CA PHE A 132 3.92 13.50 1.17
C PHE A 132 4.24 12.00 1.24
N VAL A 133 5.53 11.65 1.10
CA VAL A 133 5.99 10.25 1.21
C VAL A 133 5.72 9.66 2.60
N GLY A 134 5.96 10.45 3.65
CA GLY A 134 5.65 10.07 5.03
C GLY A 134 4.16 9.77 5.21
N ASN A 135 3.30 10.73 4.86
CA ASN A 135 1.86 10.63 5.04
C ASN A 135 1.24 9.43 4.32
N ILE A 136 1.63 9.15 3.06
CA ILE A 136 1.13 7.97 2.34
C ILE A 136 1.62 6.67 2.98
N THR A 137 2.89 6.62 3.42
CA THR A 137 3.43 5.41 4.04
C THR A 137 2.76 5.12 5.38
N ASP A 138 2.52 6.16 6.18
CA ASP A 138 1.89 6.03 7.48
C ASP A 138 0.40 5.65 7.31
N LEU A 139 -0.29 6.22 6.32
CA LEU A 139 -1.64 5.82 5.91
C LEU A 139 -1.70 4.33 5.51
N HIS A 140 -0.80 3.90 4.62
CA HIS A 140 -0.71 2.50 4.20
C HIS A 140 -0.46 1.58 5.39
N THR A 141 0.47 1.92 6.28
CA THR A 141 0.81 1.13 7.47
C THR A 141 -0.38 1.00 8.42
N LYS A 142 -1.07 2.12 8.70
CA LYS A 142 -2.27 2.15 9.54
C LYS A 142 -3.35 1.19 9.02
N PHE A 143 -3.70 1.32 7.74
CA PHE A 143 -4.77 0.49 7.16
C PHE A 143 -4.33 -0.96 6.91
N THR A 144 -3.05 -1.22 6.67
CA THR A 144 -2.52 -2.60 6.65
C THR A 144 -2.72 -3.28 7.99
N GLN A 145 -2.39 -2.58 9.10
CA GLN A 145 -2.60 -3.12 10.44
C GLN A 145 -4.08 -3.35 10.74
N MET A 146 -4.95 -2.41 10.34
CA MET A 146 -6.40 -2.58 10.46
C MET A 146 -6.90 -3.82 9.70
N VAL A 147 -6.40 -4.07 8.49
CA VAL A 147 -6.76 -5.28 7.71
C VAL A 147 -6.35 -6.56 8.44
N ILE A 148 -5.16 -6.58 9.04
CA ILE A 148 -4.66 -7.74 9.80
C ILE A 148 -5.51 -7.98 11.05
N GLU A 149 -5.77 -6.95 11.85
CA GLU A 149 -6.41 -7.08 13.17
C GLU A 149 -7.94 -7.24 13.11
N ILE A 150 -8.59 -6.51 12.19
CA ILE A 150 -10.05 -6.41 12.14
C ILE A 150 -10.62 -7.35 11.08
N PHE A 151 -10.00 -7.39 9.90
CA PHE A 151 -10.44 -8.22 8.78
C PHE A 151 -9.68 -9.54 8.66
N SER A 152 -8.88 -9.91 9.69
CA SER A 152 -8.13 -11.18 9.74
C SER A 152 -7.20 -11.41 8.54
N GLY A 153 -6.65 -10.34 7.96
CA GLY A 153 -5.78 -10.42 6.80
C GLY A 153 -6.51 -10.79 5.50
N ASP A 154 -7.80 -10.48 5.38
CA ASP A 154 -8.60 -10.76 4.18
C ASP A 154 -8.02 -10.07 2.93
N GLY A 155 -7.69 -10.89 1.93
CA GLY A 155 -7.08 -10.44 0.68
C GLY A 155 -7.96 -9.46 -0.11
N GLU A 156 -9.29 -9.52 0.00
CA GLU A 156 -10.17 -8.55 -0.67
C GLU A 156 -9.97 -7.13 -0.12
N PHE A 157 -9.77 -7.02 1.21
CA PHE A 157 -9.47 -5.74 1.85
C PHE A 157 -8.05 -5.26 1.56
N THR A 158 -7.07 -6.17 1.45
CA THR A 158 -5.72 -5.82 0.97
C THR A 158 -5.78 -5.25 -0.45
N ILE A 159 -6.50 -5.89 -1.37
CA ILE A 159 -6.69 -5.41 -2.75
C ILE A 159 -7.44 -4.06 -2.75
N SER A 160 -8.41 -3.87 -1.85
CA SER A 160 -9.14 -2.62 -1.70
C SER A 160 -8.23 -1.48 -1.21
N LEU A 161 -7.34 -1.76 -0.24
CA LEU A 161 -6.32 -0.82 0.23
C LEU A 161 -5.36 -0.46 -0.91
N ASP A 162 -4.86 -1.45 -1.65
CA ASP A 162 -3.95 -1.24 -2.77
C ASP A 162 -4.57 -0.33 -3.86
N ARG A 163 -5.84 -0.57 -4.21
CA ARG A 163 -6.59 0.29 -5.14
C ARG A 163 -6.76 1.72 -4.63
N ALA A 164 -7.01 1.89 -3.33
CA ALA A 164 -7.10 3.20 -2.72
C ALA A 164 -5.76 3.95 -2.79
N ILE A 165 -4.66 3.31 -2.38
CA ILE A 165 -3.31 3.90 -2.43
C ILE A 165 -2.90 4.23 -3.86
N GLN A 166 -3.13 3.32 -4.81
CA GLN A 166 -2.87 3.56 -6.23
C GLN A 166 -3.63 4.79 -6.76
N SER A 167 -4.90 4.95 -6.37
CA SER A 167 -5.70 6.12 -6.74
C SER A 167 -5.19 7.43 -6.14
N ILE A 168 -4.61 7.40 -4.94
CA ILE A 168 -4.04 8.58 -4.26
C ILE A 168 -2.70 8.96 -4.91
N VAL A 169 -1.84 7.97 -5.14
CA VAL A 169 -0.49 8.13 -5.70
C VAL A 169 -0.55 8.64 -7.14
N ASN A 170 -1.44 8.09 -7.97
CA ASN A 170 -1.58 8.47 -9.38
C ASN A 170 -2.59 9.59 -9.61
N TYR A 171 -2.95 10.35 -8.56
CA TYR A 171 -3.84 11.49 -8.68
C TYR A 171 -3.28 12.56 -9.63
N ARG A 172 -4.17 13.15 -10.42
CA ARG A 172 -3.86 14.19 -11.41
C ARG A 172 -4.76 15.40 -11.16
N GLU A 173 -4.17 16.57 -10.94
CA GLU A 173 -4.91 17.85 -10.86
C GLU A 173 -5.57 18.19 -12.21
N ASP A 174 -4.83 17.99 -13.30
CA ASP A 174 -5.30 18.11 -14.68
C ASP A 174 -5.18 16.74 -15.36
N PRO A 175 -6.29 16.14 -15.86
CA PRO A 175 -6.26 14.86 -16.56
C PRO A 175 -5.31 14.81 -17.76
N LYS A 176 -4.99 15.96 -18.36
CA LYS A 176 -4.08 16.08 -19.51
C LYS A 176 -2.60 16.06 -19.11
N GLN A 177 -2.29 16.27 -17.84
CA GLN A 177 -0.91 16.25 -17.33
C GLN A 177 -0.55 14.89 -16.74
N PRO A 178 0.70 14.43 -16.88
CA PRO A 178 1.16 13.23 -16.21
C PRO A 178 1.12 13.42 -14.68
N PRO A 179 0.97 12.33 -13.91
CA PRO A 179 1.07 12.39 -12.45
C PRO A 179 2.41 13.02 -12.04
N LYS A 180 2.35 14.05 -11.19
CA LYS A 180 3.56 14.71 -10.66
C LYS A 180 4.33 13.83 -9.66
N ILE A 181 3.75 12.70 -9.24
CA ILE A 181 4.37 11.83 -8.23
C ILE A 181 5.73 11.29 -8.68
N SER A 182 5.87 10.92 -9.95
CA SER A 182 7.13 10.40 -10.48
C SER A 182 8.26 11.41 -10.32
N GLU A 183 8.00 12.68 -10.64
CA GLU A 183 8.98 13.75 -10.46
C GLU A 183 9.21 14.07 -8.97
N LYS A 184 8.15 14.21 -8.18
CA LYS A 184 8.23 14.55 -6.74
C LYS A 184 9.02 13.49 -5.97
N LEU A 185 8.74 12.21 -6.19
CA LEU A 185 9.42 11.09 -5.54
C LEU A 185 10.89 11.03 -5.94
N ASN A 186 11.20 11.22 -7.22
CA ASN A 186 12.58 11.28 -7.70
C ASN A 186 13.38 12.43 -7.05
N ARG A 187 12.79 13.64 -6.98
CA ARG A 187 13.41 14.78 -6.30
C ARG A 187 13.65 14.50 -4.81
N TYR A 188 12.70 13.87 -4.14
CA TYR A 188 12.86 13.47 -2.73
C TYR A 188 14.02 12.49 -2.55
N ILE A 189 14.07 11.43 -3.35
CA ILE A 189 15.16 10.44 -3.33
C ILE A 189 16.49 11.12 -3.62
N ASP A 190 16.56 12.01 -4.61
CA ASP A 190 17.79 12.74 -4.96
C ASP A 190 18.30 13.61 -3.80
N ILE A 191 17.42 14.28 -3.07
CA ILE A 191 17.78 15.05 -1.87
C ILE A 191 18.32 14.13 -0.76
N LEU A 192 17.67 12.97 -0.53
CA LEU A 192 18.13 11.98 0.44
C LEU A 192 19.52 11.44 0.09
N MET A 193 19.77 11.16 -1.18
CA MET A 193 21.06 10.62 -1.66
C MET A 193 22.19 11.65 -1.62
N LYS A 194 21.89 12.95 -1.74
CA LYS A 194 22.90 14.02 -1.75
C LYS A 194 23.28 14.54 -0.38
N THR A 195 22.37 14.50 0.60
CA THR A 195 22.59 15.22 1.87
C THR A 195 22.19 14.39 3.07
N ARG A 196 23.16 14.13 3.94
CA ARG A 196 22.96 13.41 5.20
C ARG A 196 22.03 14.17 6.16
N LYS A 197 22.07 15.51 6.20
CA LYS A 197 21.31 16.38 7.14
C LYS A 197 21.29 15.85 8.59
N GLY A 198 22.38 15.24 9.06
CA GLY A 198 22.49 14.65 10.41
C GLY A 198 21.88 13.25 10.60
N ARG A 199 21.33 12.63 9.55
CA ARG A 199 20.76 11.27 9.59
C ARG A 199 21.83 10.18 9.52
N THR A 200 21.52 9.00 10.03
CA THR A 200 22.36 7.80 9.82
C THR A 200 22.07 7.16 8.47
N GLU A 201 22.99 6.33 7.96
CA GLU A 201 22.73 5.56 6.73
C GLU A 201 21.51 4.65 6.88
N ALA A 202 21.32 4.05 8.06
CA ALA A 202 20.16 3.22 8.37
C ALA A 202 18.83 4.00 8.30
N GLU A 203 18.81 5.25 8.78
CA GLU A 203 17.63 6.12 8.67
C GLU A 203 17.33 6.49 7.21
N ILE A 204 18.37 6.76 6.41
CA ILE A 204 18.20 7.05 4.98
C ILE A 204 17.66 5.82 4.25
N GLU A 205 18.24 4.65 4.50
CA GLU A 205 17.82 3.36 3.95
C GLU A 205 16.35 3.03 4.29
N ALA A 206 15.91 3.37 5.51
CA ALA A 206 14.50 3.25 5.90
C ALA A 206 13.59 4.17 5.05
N GLN A 207 13.99 5.44 4.82
CA GLN A 207 13.23 6.35 3.96
C GLN A 207 13.23 5.93 2.48
N LEU A 208 14.34 5.35 1.99
CA LEU A 208 14.39 4.77 0.65
C LEU A 208 13.43 3.58 0.53
N SER A 209 13.33 2.75 1.56
CA SER A 209 12.37 1.64 1.60
C SER A 209 10.91 2.12 1.57
N LYS A 210 10.60 3.22 2.29
CA LYS A 210 9.29 3.90 2.18
C LYS A 210 9.03 4.44 0.77
N SER A 211 10.06 5.02 0.13
CA SER A 211 9.97 5.53 -1.24
C SER A 211 9.68 4.40 -2.25
N ILE A 212 10.28 3.22 -2.05
CA ILE A 212 10.05 2.03 -2.87
C ILE A 212 8.63 1.47 -2.68
N LEU A 213 8.03 1.58 -1.49
CA LEU A 213 6.63 1.24 -1.29
C LEU A 213 5.73 2.08 -2.20
N ILE A 214 5.92 3.40 -2.22
CA ILE A 214 5.12 4.31 -3.06
C ILE A 214 5.39 4.05 -4.55
N PHE A 215 6.65 3.81 -4.92
CA PHE A 215 7.04 3.47 -6.29
C PHE A 215 6.27 2.26 -6.85
N ARG A 216 5.98 1.25 -6.03
CA ARG A 216 5.19 0.08 -6.47
C ARG A 216 3.80 0.47 -6.98
N TYR A 217 3.19 1.50 -6.39
CA TYR A 217 1.88 2.00 -6.76
C TYR A 217 1.89 3.01 -7.92
N ILE A 218 3.04 3.40 -8.46
CA ILE A 218 3.11 4.31 -9.61
C ILE A 218 2.75 3.55 -10.89
N ASP A 219 1.83 4.11 -11.68
CA ASP A 219 1.43 3.57 -12.99
C ASP A 219 2.48 3.85 -14.06
N ASP A 220 2.88 5.12 -14.21
CA ASP A 220 3.80 5.59 -15.26
C ASP A 220 5.29 5.35 -14.88
N LYS A 221 5.66 4.07 -14.73
CA LYS A 221 7.02 3.66 -14.30
C LYS A 221 8.12 4.09 -15.26
N ASP A 222 7.86 4.16 -16.56
CA ASP A 222 8.84 4.62 -17.57
C ASP A 222 9.21 6.09 -17.36
N LEU A 223 8.22 6.92 -16.99
CA LEU A 223 8.45 8.32 -16.69
C LEU A 223 9.29 8.47 -15.41
N PHE A 224 8.99 7.66 -14.39
CA PHE A 224 9.81 7.59 -13.17
C PHE A 224 11.26 7.20 -13.51
N GLN A 225 11.45 6.16 -14.34
CA GLN A 225 12.78 5.69 -14.75
C GLN A 225 13.57 6.79 -15.47
N LYS A 226 12.94 7.54 -16.36
CA LYS A 226 13.56 8.66 -17.09
C LYS A 226 14.06 9.75 -16.15
N TYR A 227 13.24 10.14 -15.17
CA TYR A 227 13.64 11.11 -14.15
C TYR A 227 14.77 10.56 -13.28
N TYR A 228 14.64 9.32 -12.79
CA TYR A 228 15.64 8.69 -11.92
C TYR A 228 16.99 8.56 -12.62
N SER A 229 17.01 8.06 -13.85
CA SER A 229 18.23 7.90 -14.67
C SER A 229 18.94 9.24 -14.87
N LYS A 230 18.20 10.33 -15.15
CA LYS A 230 18.78 11.67 -15.28
C LYS A 230 19.40 12.15 -13.96
N MET A 231 18.71 11.98 -12.83
CA MET A 231 19.24 12.43 -11.53
C MET A 231 20.44 11.58 -11.08
N LEU A 232 20.37 10.25 -11.25
CA LEU A 232 21.50 9.35 -10.99
C LEU A 232 22.70 9.71 -11.85
N CYS A 233 22.50 9.98 -13.15
CA CYS A 233 23.55 10.44 -14.06
C CYS A 233 24.28 11.67 -13.51
N THR A 234 23.53 12.71 -13.11
CA THR A 234 24.11 13.92 -12.53
C THR A 234 24.87 13.60 -11.23
N ARG A 235 24.30 12.77 -10.35
CA ARG A 235 24.94 12.42 -9.07
C ARG A 235 26.25 11.67 -9.26
N LEU A 236 26.27 10.70 -10.16
CA LEU A 236 27.46 9.88 -10.45
C LEU A 236 28.59 10.71 -11.09
N ILE A 237 28.28 11.52 -12.12
CA ILE A 237 29.28 12.32 -12.83
C ILE A 237 29.87 13.40 -11.93
N ALA A 238 29.01 14.13 -11.21
CA ALA A 238 29.46 15.20 -10.33
C ALA A 238 29.91 14.71 -8.94
N SER A 239 29.94 13.38 -8.71
CA SER A 239 30.30 12.76 -7.43
C SER A 239 29.54 13.37 -6.24
N LEU A 240 28.23 13.57 -6.42
CA LEU A 240 27.34 14.19 -5.41
C LEU A 240 26.64 13.17 -4.51
N SER A 241 26.77 11.87 -4.81
CA SER A 241 26.19 10.80 -3.98
C SER A 241 26.92 10.74 -2.63
N PHE A 242 26.15 10.69 -1.56
CA PHE A 242 26.67 10.60 -0.20
C PHE A 242 27.33 9.24 0.08
N SER A 243 26.72 8.16 -0.41
CA SER A 243 27.22 6.78 -0.25
C SER A 243 26.89 5.97 -1.50
N MET A 244 27.90 5.26 -2.02
CA MET A 244 27.73 4.38 -3.18
C MET A 244 26.94 3.12 -2.80
N ASP A 245 27.06 2.66 -1.56
CA ASP A 245 26.32 1.47 -1.06
C ASP A 245 24.81 1.73 -1.03
N LEU A 246 24.39 2.96 -0.68
CA LEU A 246 22.98 3.36 -0.73
C LEU A 246 22.45 3.43 -2.17
N GLU A 247 23.25 3.88 -3.13
CA GLU A 247 22.87 3.90 -4.54
C GLU A 247 22.69 2.46 -5.08
N GLU A 248 23.62 1.57 -4.76
CA GLU A 248 23.51 0.14 -5.12
C GLU A 248 22.29 -0.51 -4.46
N SER A 249 22.06 -0.27 -3.17
CA SER A 249 20.86 -0.73 -2.44
C SER A 249 19.57 -0.26 -3.14
N MET A 250 19.50 1.01 -3.53
CA MET A 250 18.32 1.57 -4.18
C MET A 250 18.05 0.93 -5.55
N ILE A 251 19.09 0.71 -6.35
CA ILE A 251 18.97 0.01 -7.64
C ILE A 251 18.47 -1.43 -7.43
N ASN A 252 18.98 -2.13 -6.41
CA ASN A 252 18.53 -3.48 -6.08
C ASN A 252 17.06 -3.51 -5.64
N LYS A 253 16.61 -2.58 -4.80
CA LYS A 253 15.19 -2.50 -4.42
C LYS A 253 14.28 -2.20 -5.62
N MET A 254 14.71 -1.35 -6.55
CA MET A 254 13.95 -1.11 -7.79
C MET A 254 13.92 -2.36 -8.68
N LYS A 255 15.02 -3.12 -8.72
CA LYS A 255 15.12 -4.38 -9.45
C LYS A 255 14.16 -5.43 -8.88
N ASP A 256 14.03 -5.51 -7.57
CA ASP A 256 13.08 -6.42 -6.92
C ASP A 256 11.63 -6.02 -7.20
N ALA A 257 11.35 -4.72 -7.27
CA ALA A 257 10.00 -4.20 -7.51
C ALA A 257 9.54 -4.28 -8.98
N CYS A 258 10.46 -4.16 -9.96
CA CYS A 258 10.11 -4.02 -11.39
C CYS A 258 10.90 -4.93 -12.34
N GLY A 259 11.79 -5.76 -11.81
CA GLY A 259 12.61 -6.69 -12.59
C GLY A 259 13.90 -6.09 -13.13
N TYR A 260 14.70 -6.96 -13.76
CA TYR A 260 16.04 -6.64 -14.26
C TYR A 260 16.05 -5.66 -15.44
N GLU A 261 15.11 -5.78 -16.37
CA GLU A 261 15.09 -4.95 -17.58
C GLU A 261 14.95 -3.46 -17.22
N PHE A 262 14.12 -3.16 -16.21
CA PHE A 262 13.91 -1.82 -15.68
C PHE A 262 15.18 -1.18 -15.11
N THR A 263 16.03 -1.96 -14.42
CA THR A 263 17.23 -1.42 -13.76
C THR A 263 18.53 -1.65 -14.55
N SER A 264 18.44 -2.32 -15.70
CA SER A 264 19.60 -2.70 -16.53
C SER A 264 20.52 -1.51 -16.87
N LYS A 265 19.95 -0.38 -17.31
CA LYS A 265 20.70 0.84 -17.65
C LYS A 265 21.32 1.48 -16.41
N LEU A 266 20.58 1.56 -15.30
CA LEU A 266 21.06 2.12 -14.02
C LEU A 266 22.25 1.32 -13.49
N SER A 267 22.15 -0.01 -13.55
CA SER A 267 23.21 -0.93 -13.13
C SER A 267 24.47 -0.79 -13.99
N ARG A 268 24.31 -0.59 -15.32
CA ARG A 268 25.44 -0.32 -16.23
C ARG A 268 26.10 1.02 -15.93
N MET A 269 25.33 2.07 -15.67
CA MET A 269 25.89 3.37 -15.26
C MET A 269 26.75 3.22 -13.99
N PHE A 270 26.28 2.46 -13.00
CA PHE A 270 27.04 2.20 -11.78
C PHE A 270 28.35 1.43 -12.06
N THR A 271 28.27 0.41 -12.92
CA THR A 271 29.45 -0.38 -13.33
C THR A 271 30.49 0.47 -14.07
N ASP A 272 30.04 1.32 -15.00
CA ASP A 272 30.91 2.21 -15.79
C ASP A 272 31.71 3.16 -14.89
N VAL A 273 31.09 3.71 -13.84
CA VAL A 273 31.78 4.57 -12.86
C VAL A 273 32.86 3.79 -12.11
N ASN A 274 32.53 2.62 -11.58
CA ASN A 274 33.47 1.80 -10.81
C ASN A 274 34.67 1.36 -11.66
N VAL A 275 34.43 0.94 -12.91
CA VAL A 275 35.49 0.57 -13.85
C VAL A 275 36.34 1.80 -14.20
N SER A 276 35.71 2.95 -14.47
CA SER A 276 36.42 4.20 -14.81
C SER A 276 37.33 4.69 -13.69
N GLN A 277 36.87 4.62 -12.43
CA GLN A 277 37.70 4.95 -11.27
C GLN A 277 38.91 4.01 -11.16
N GLY A 278 38.70 2.70 -11.35
CA GLY A 278 39.77 1.71 -11.37
C GLY A 278 40.79 1.94 -12.50
N LEU A 279 40.32 2.29 -13.70
CA LEU A 279 41.17 2.62 -14.85
C LEU A 279 41.97 3.91 -14.62
N THR A 280 41.33 4.96 -14.10
CA THR A 280 42.00 6.22 -13.76
C THR A 280 43.09 5.99 -12.72
N LYS A 281 42.82 5.18 -11.68
CA LYS A 281 43.83 4.82 -10.67
C LYS A 281 45.03 4.10 -11.28
N ARG A 282 44.79 3.06 -12.10
CA ARG A 282 45.86 2.32 -12.79
C ARG A 282 46.68 3.22 -13.71
N PHE A 283 46.03 4.13 -14.43
CA PHE A 283 46.70 5.09 -15.30
C PHE A 283 47.63 6.02 -14.50
N LEU A 284 47.14 6.57 -13.39
CA LEU A 284 47.94 7.42 -12.51
C LEU A 284 49.14 6.66 -11.90
N GLU A 285 48.94 5.42 -11.46
CA GLU A 285 50.02 4.55 -10.95
C GLU A 285 51.10 4.30 -12.02
N GLU A 286 50.71 4.06 -13.26
CA GLU A 286 51.62 3.81 -14.37
C GLU A 286 52.38 5.07 -14.80
N MET A 287 51.74 6.24 -14.73
CA MET A 287 52.39 7.53 -14.98
C MET A 287 53.47 7.83 -13.94
N VAL A 288 53.22 7.51 -12.66
CA VAL A 288 54.21 7.61 -11.58
C VAL A 288 55.38 6.66 -11.81
N LYS A 289 55.13 5.40 -12.18
CA LYS A 289 56.20 4.43 -12.49
C LYS A 289 57.10 4.89 -13.63
N ASN A 290 56.52 5.54 -14.65
CA ASN A 290 57.24 6.03 -15.81
C ASN A 290 57.85 7.43 -15.60
N ASN A 291 57.88 7.95 -14.37
CA ASN A 291 58.42 9.27 -14.01
C ASN A 291 57.82 10.45 -14.81
N LYS A 292 56.57 10.29 -15.29
CA LYS A 292 55.85 11.34 -16.02
C LYS A 292 54.93 12.08 -15.05
N LYS A 293 55.26 13.34 -14.76
CA LYS A 293 54.44 14.20 -13.90
C LYS A 293 53.37 14.89 -14.73
N LEU A 294 52.10 14.71 -14.35
CA LEU A 294 50.99 15.49 -14.89
C LEU A 294 50.96 16.86 -14.17
N GLU A 295 50.82 17.94 -14.93
CA GLU A 295 50.69 19.31 -14.39
C GLU A 295 49.27 19.58 -13.84
N VAL A 296 48.30 18.73 -14.18
CA VAL A 296 46.89 18.88 -13.83
C VAL A 296 46.36 17.58 -13.24
N SER A 297 45.45 17.68 -12.26
CA SER A 297 44.68 16.54 -11.76
C SER A 297 43.67 16.09 -12.81
N ILE A 298 43.79 14.84 -13.25
CA ILE A 298 42.90 14.25 -14.27
C ILE A 298 41.99 13.23 -13.60
N SER A 299 40.69 13.33 -13.88
CA SER A 299 39.69 12.30 -13.60
C SER A 299 39.00 11.96 -14.91
N VAL A 300 39.13 10.70 -15.37
CA VAL A 300 38.55 10.25 -16.63
C VAL A 300 37.39 9.30 -16.34
N MET A 301 36.26 9.55 -17.00
CA MET A 301 35.11 8.65 -16.98
C MET A 301 34.80 8.16 -18.38
N VAL A 302 34.86 6.84 -18.56
CA VAL A 302 34.53 6.16 -19.82
C VAL A 302 33.12 5.61 -19.68
N LEU A 303 32.20 6.15 -20.48
CA LEU A 303 30.76 5.90 -20.34
C LEU A 303 30.17 5.27 -21.61
N GLN A 304 29.21 4.36 -21.45
CA GLN A 304 28.53 3.73 -22.58
C GLN A 304 27.38 4.61 -23.12
N ALA A 305 27.42 4.97 -24.41
CA ALA A 305 26.40 5.81 -25.05
C ALA A 305 24.96 5.26 -24.94
N GLY A 306 24.77 3.93 -24.83
CA GLY A 306 23.45 3.30 -24.71
C GLY A 306 22.88 3.20 -23.29
N ALA A 307 23.70 3.39 -22.26
CA ALA A 307 23.29 3.28 -20.86
C ALA A 307 23.04 4.66 -20.21
N TRP A 308 23.76 5.68 -20.66
CA TRP A 308 23.73 7.01 -20.07
C TRP A 308 22.79 7.95 -20.83
N PRO A 309 21.97 8.76 -20.13
CA PRO A 309 21.08 9.74 -20.76
C PRO A 309 21.83 11.02 -21.17
N LEU A 310 23.06 10.88 -21.69
CA LEU A 310 23.89 11.97 -22.17
C LEU A 310 23.75 12.05 -23.68
N THR A 311 23.25 13.16 -24.20
CA THR A 311 23.39 13.48 -25.62
C THR A 311 24.80 14.00 -25.84
N ALA A 312 25.53 13.44 -26.79
CA ALA A 312 26.77 14.06 -27.26
C ALA A 312 26.45 15.50 -27.67
N ALA A 313 27.25 16.47 -27.21
CA ALA A 313 27.15 17.82 -27.73
C ALA A 313 27.38 17.74 -29.24
N GLN A 314 26.35 18.08 -30.01
CA GLN A 314 26.48 18.34 -31.45
C GLN A 314 27.22 19.65 -31.65
#